data_AF-A0A3A6PMM7-F1
#
_entry.id   AF-A0A3A6PMM7-F1
#
_cell.length_a   1.000
_cell.length_b   1.000
_cell.length_c   1.000
_cell.angle_alpha   90.00
_cell.angle_beta   90.00
_cell.angle_gamma   90.00
#
_symmetry.space_group_name_H-M   'P 1'
#
loop_
_entity.id
_entity.type
_entity.pdbx_description
1 polymer ?
#
loop_
_entity_poly.entity_id
_entity_poly.type
_entity_poly.pdbx_seq_one_letter_code
_entity_poly.pdbx_strand_id
1 'polypeptide(L)'
;MKIVTRLALLLLVFVISAGCTASNSANDLVKIKAESAPINEGAFLADSMHQDLDGDGELEQIRMYIDPAPVEDQSKPGQYLWNERHHWQLVVKRGDDTYFLYNNYLSGKLKFWIENRGSHKAIVLLEEGKGLRMDSFTLNSAKVFERRMDYNQYDSVLVKSSTTFK
;
A
#
# COMPACT_ATOMS: atom_id res chain seq x y z
N MET A 1 28.52 -62.02 13.18
CA MET A 1 29.70 -61.34 12.60
C MET A 1 29.19 -60.21 11.70
N LYS A 2 29.86 -59.05 11.73
CA LYS A 2 29.42 -57.70 11.31
C LYS A 2 28.99 -57.53 9.83
N ILE A 3 28.40 -56.34 9.57
CA ILE A 3 28.45 -55.46 8.37
C ILE A 3 27.05 -55.30 7.70
N VAL A 4 26.25 -54.25 8.00
CA VAL A 4 26.34 -52.80 7.64
C VAL A 4 25.76 -52.50 6.25
N THR A 5 24.62 -51.78 6.27
CA THR A 5 24.17 -50.72 5.34
C THR A 5 23.86 -51.06 3.88
N ARG A 6 22.63 -50.74 3.44
CA ARG A 6 22.34 -50.08 2.13
C ARG A 6 20.87 -49.65 2.02
N LEU A 7 20.67 -48.34 1.80
CA LEU A 7 19.59 -47.66 1.06
C LEU A 7 18.14 -47.99 1.50
N ALA A 8 17.38 -47.15 2.22
CA ALA A 8 17.23 -45.70 2.16
C ALA A 8 17.16 -45.13 0.73
N LEU A 9 16.26 -45.65 -0.11
CA LEU A 9 15.84 -44.96 -1.34
C LEU A 9 14.55 -45.58 -1.93
N LEU A 10 13.38 -45.02 -1.60
CA LEU A 10 12.20 -44.87 -2.49
C LEU A 10 10.99 -44.42 -1.67
N LEU A 11 11.17 -43.30 -0.96
CA LEU A 11 10.11 -42.52 -0.34
C LEU A 11 10.19 -41.12 -0.96
N LEU A 12 9.93 -41.03 -2.27
CA LEU A 12 9.84 -39.74 -2.96
C LEU A 12 9.23 -39.91 -4.37
N VAL A 13 7.90 -39.97 -4.47
CA VAL A 13 7.21 -39.78 -5.75
C VAL A 13 6.01 -38.88 -5.50
N PHE A 14 6.20 -37.60 -5.87
CA PHE A 14 5.20 -36.54 -6.12
C PHE A 14 4.31 -36.17 -4.93
N VAL A 15 4.71 -35.33 -3.97
CA VAL A 15 5.06 -33.89 -4.08
C VAL A 15 4.24 -33.12 -5.13
N ILE A 16 3.10 -32.61 -4.64
CA ILE A 16 2.55 -31.27 -4.89
C ILE A 16 2.12 -30.97 -6.34
N SER A 17 0.89 -31.35 -6.70
CA SER A 17 0.08 -30.57 -7.63
C SER A 17 -0.80 -29.59 -6.83
N ALA A 18 -0.17 -28.59 -6.21
CA ALA A 18 -0.84 -27.40 -5.75
C ALA A 18 -0.11 -26.20 -6.36
N GLY A 19 -0.81 -25.48 -7.23
CA GLY A 19 -0.28 -24.35 -8.00
C GLY A 19 -0.47 -24.62 -9.49
N CYS A 20 -1.26 -23.85 -10.23
CA CYS A 20 -1.52 -22.43 -10.09
C CYS A 20 -3.02 -22.16 -10.10
N THR A 21 -3.57 -21.72 -8.96
CA THR A 21 -4.70 -20.80 -9.05
C THR A 21 -4.10 -19.45 -9.40
N ALA A 22 -4.11 -19.10 -10.68
CA ALA A 22 -3.93 -17.72 -11.09
C ALA A 22 -5.11 -16.92 -10.51
N SER A 23 -4.90 -16.33 -9.33
CA SER A 23 -5.85 -15.38 -8.75
C SER A 23 -5.76 -14.09 -9.56
N ASN A 24 -6.45 -14.06 -10.69
CA ASN A 24 -6.77 -12.83 -11.40
C ASN A 24 -8.01 -12.24 -10.74
N SER A 25 -7.85 -11.57 -9.60
CA SER A 25 -8.93 -10.77 -9.03
C SER A 25 -8.45 -9.35 -8.83
N ALA A 26 -8.86 -8.47 -9.74
CA ALA A 26 -8.69 -7.01 -9.65
C ALA A 26 -9.52 -6.38 -8.51
N ASN A 27 -9.92 -7.15 -7.49
CA ASN A 27 -10.80 -6.76 -6.38
C ASN A 27 -10.31 -7.29 -5.02
N ASP A 28 -9.02 -7.62 -4.88
CA ASP A 28 -8.54 -8.15 -3.61
C ASP A 28 -8.50 -7.02 -2.55
N LEU A 29 -9.55 -6.99 -1.72
CA LEU A 29 -9.68 -6.06 -0.60
C LEU A 29 -8.60 -6.39 0.43
N VAL A 30 -7.63 -5.48 0.59
CA VAL A 30 -6.55 -5.64 1.55
C VAL A 30 -6.96 -5.03 2.88
N LYS A 31 -6.92 -5.82 3.95
CA LYS A 31 -7.23 -5.37 5.32
C LYS A 31 -5.98 -4.84 6.00
N ILE A 32 -6.06 -3.62 6.52
CA ILE A 32 -5.01 -2.92 7.27
C ILE A 32 -5.48 -2.78 8.71
N LYS A 33 -4.77 -3.42 9.62
CA LYS A 33 -5.06 -3.38 11.06
C LYS A 33 -4.23 -2.30 11.72
N ALA A 34 -4.61 -1.94 12.95
CA ALA A 34 -3.75 -1.13 13.79
C ALA A 34 -2.43 -1.86 14.04
N GLU A 35 -1.33 -1.13 13.96
CA GLU A 35 0.02 -1.64 14.15
C GLU A 35 0.81 -0.72 15.07
N SER A 36 1.62 -1.32 15.93
CA SER A 36 2.67 -0.61 16.66
C SER A 36 3.91 -0.58 15.77
N ALA A 37 3.97 0.40 14.88
CA ALA A 37 5.17 0.68 14.09
C ALA A 37 5.62 2.14 14.35
N PRO A 38 6.93 2.40 14.33
CA PRO A 38 7.44 3.74 14.57
C PRO A 38 6.98 4.65 13.44
N ILE A 39 6.24 5.70 13.80
CA ILE A 39 6.01 6.85 12.93
C ILE A 39 7.28 7.68 12.97
N ASN A 40 7.78 8.11 11.82
CA ASN A 40 8.90 9.04 11.80
C ASN A 40 8.40 10.46 12.11
N GLU A 41 8.09 10.73 13.39
CA GLU A 41 7.55 12.03 13.81
C GLU A 41 8.56 13.19 13.66
N GLY A 42 9.85 12.87 13.50
CA GLY A 42 10.90 13.84 13.16
C GLY A 42 11.03 14.13 11.66
N ALA A 43 10.30 13.41 10.80
CA ALA A 43 10.29 13.61 9.37
C ALA A 43 9.51 14.86 8.97
N PHE A 44 9.62 15.24 7.69
CA PHE A 44 8.86 16.36 7.15
C PHE A 44 7.37 16.03 7.10
N LEU A 45 6.54 16.81 7.82
CA LEU A 45 5.09 16.71 7.75
C LEU A 45 4.58 17.44 6.50
N ALA A 46 4.21 16.66 5.48
CA ALA A 46 3.78 17.21 4.19
C ALA A 46 2.32 17.67 4.20
N ASP A 47 1.44 16.96 4.92
CA ASP A 47 0.03 17.32 5.06
C ASP A 47 -0.58 16.68 6.32
N SER A 48 -1.62 17.30 6.86
CA SER A 48 -2.37 16.78 8.01
C SER A 48 -3.81 17.28 8.04
N MET A 49 -4.73 16.42 8.46
CA MET A 49 -6.13 16.80 8.69
C MET A 49 -6.75 15.97 9.82
N HIS A 50 -7.90 16.44 10.31
CA HIS A 50 -8.74 15.72 11.26
C HIS A 50 -10.09 15.46 10.62
N GLN A 51 -10.54 14.21 10.65
CA GLN A 51 -11.79 13.81 10.01
C GLN A 51 -12.42 12.66 10.77
N ASP A 52 -13.70 12.79 11.12
CA ASP A 52 -14.54 11.64 11.48
C ASP A 52 -14.80 10.79 10.23
N LEU A 53 -14.16 9.62 10.15
CA LEU A 53 -14.16 8.72 9.00
C LEU A 53 -15.31 7.72 9.00
N ASP A 54 -15.79 7.31 10.17
CA ASP A 54 -16.80 6.27 10.34
C ASP A 54 -18.11 6.74 10.99
N GLY A 55 -18.23 8.04 11.26
CA GLY A 55 -19.47 8.70 11.66
C GLY A 55 -19.82 8.56 13.13
N ASP A 56 -18.87 8.16 13.99
CA ASP A 56 -19.13 8.03 15.43
C ASP A 56 -18.82 9.28 16.25
N GLY A 57 -18.45 10.37 15.57
CA GLY A 57 -18.23 11.69 16.16
C GLY A 57 -16.83 11.90 16.74
N GLU A 58 -16.01 10.85 16.82
CA GLU A 58 -14.59 10.97 17.14
C GLU A 58 -13.80 11.35 15.88
N LEU A 59 -12.79 12.21 16.03
CA LEU A 59 -11.97 12.65 14.90
C LEU A 59 -10.72 11.79 14.76
N GLU A 60 -10.53 11.17 13.59
CA GLU A 60 -9.25 10.57 13.23
C GLU A 60 -8.27 11.63 12.77
N GLN A 61 -7.01 11.46 13.16
CA GLN A 61 -5.91 12.28 12.70
C GLN A 61 -5.19 11.60 11.54
N ILE A 62 -5.19 12.25 10.38
CA ILE A 62 -4.56 11.76 9.16
C ILE A 62 -3.32 12.62 8.91
N ARG A 63 -2.15 12.00 8.74
CA ARG A 63 -0.88 12.70 8.53
C ARG A 63 -0.04 12.02 7.46
N MET A 64 0.58 12.83 6.61
CA MET A 64 1.53 12.38 5.61
C MET A 64 2.93 12.88 5.95
N TYR A 65 3.85 11.94 6.19
CA TYR A 65 5.26 12.20 6.50
C TYR A 65 6.17 11.79 5.34
N ILE A 66 7.28 12.51 5.19
CA ILE A 66 8.29 12.23 4.16
C ILE A 66 9.69 12.31 4.77
N ASP A 67 10.47 11.25 4.60
CA ASP A 67 11.84 11.14 5.07
C ASP A 67 12.80 10.70 3.95
N PRO A 68 13.95 11.37 3.72
CA PRO A 68 14.36 12.63 4.35
C PRO A 68 13.45 13.81 3.96
N ALA A 69 13.59 14.93 4.66
CA ALA A 69 12.90 16.16 4.28
C ALA A 69 13.28 16.56 2.83
N PRO A 70 12.30 16.94 2.00
CA PRO A 70 12.56 17.25 0.60
C PRO A 70 13.34 18.56 0.46
N VAL A 71 14.12 18.63 -0.63
CA VAL A 71 14.82 19.86 -1.01
C VAL A 71 13.93 20.64 -1.99
N GLU A 72 13.73 21.92 -1.72
CA GLU A 72 13.00 22.82 -2.63
C GLU A 72 13.79 23.05 -3.93
N ASP A 73 13.08 23.11 -5.05
CA ASP A 73 13.62 23.47 -6.34
C ASP A 73 13.94 24.97 -6.36
N GLN A 74 15.23 25.30 -6.37
CA GLN A 74 15.72 26.69 -6.38
C GLN A 74 15.21 27.49 -7.59
N SER A 75 14.83 26.83 -8.69
CA SER A 75 14.28 27.48 -9.87
C SER A 75 12.76 27.68 -9.81
N LYS A 76 12.06 26.98 -8.89
CA LYS A 76 10.61 26.97 -8.76
C LYS A 76 10.18 26.93 -7.30
N PRO A 77 10.12 28.09 -6.62
CA PRO A 77 9.66 28.18 -5.25
C PRO A 77 8.31 27.47 -5.04
N GLY A 78 8.18 26.75 -3.94
CA GLY A 78 7.04 25.91 -3.59
C GLY A 78 7.02 24.54 -4.28
N GLN A 79 8.00 24.22 -5.12
CA GLN A 79 8.16 22.88 -5.71
C GLN A 79 9.31 22.15 -5.04
N TYR A 80 9.14 20.86 -4.83
CA TYR A 80 10.12 20.00 -4.18
C TYR A 80 10.66 18.98 -5.16
N LEU A 81 11.95 18.67 -5.01
CA LEU A 81 12.65 17.66 -5.78
C LEU A 81 12.43 16.28 -5.17
N TRP A 82 11.50 15.53 -5.75
CA TRP A 82 11.21 14.16 -5.35
C TRP A 82 12.15 13.17 -6.05
N ASN A 83 12.66 12.22 -5.29
CA ASN A 83 13.53 11.16 -5.78
C ASN A 83 13.26 9.85 -5.04
N GLU A 84 13.84 8.76 -5.53
CA GLU A 84 13.66 7.39 -5.00
C GLU A 84 14.13 7.16 -3.55
N ARG A 85 14.82 8.12 -2.94
CA ARG A 85 15.27 8.02 -1.55
C ARG A 85 14.21 8.47 -0.55
N HIS A 86 13.13 9.10 -1.01
CA HIS A 86 12.06 9.56 -0.13
C HIS A 86 11.15 8.39 0.24
N HIS A 87 11.08 8.13 1.53
CA HIS A 87 10.15 7.23 2.17
C HIS A 87 8.92 8.03 2.62
N TRP A 88 7.75 7.62 2.15
CA TRP A 88 6.48 8.28 2.43
C TRP A 88 5.66 7.42 3.39
N GLN A 89 5.06 8.08 4.40
CA GLN A 89 4.15 7.45 5.34
C GLN A 89 2.82 8.20 5.37
N LEU A 90 1.72 7.54 4.97
CA LEU A 90 0.37 8.04 5.23
C LEU A 90 -0.19 7.28 6.43
N VAL A 91 -0.38 8.00 7.53
CA VAL A 91 -0.74 7.43 8.82
C VAL A 91 -2.07 7.98 9.28
N VAL A 92 -2.90 7.11 9.85
CA VAL A 92 -4.12 7.48 10.56
C VAL A 92 -3.97 7.11 12.02
N LYS A 93 -4.19 8.06 12.92
CA LYS A 93 -4.28 7.84 14.37
C LYS A 93 -5.73 7.94 14.83
N ARG A 94 -6.15 6.98 15.65
CA ARG A 94 -7.48 6.91 16.27
C ARG A 94 -7.34 6.47 17.72
N GLY A 95 -7.42 7.41 18.67
CA GLY A 95 -7.05 7.12 20.06
C GLY A 95 -5.61 6.60 20.13
N ASP A 96 -5.43 5.40 20.70
CA ASP A 96 -4.14 4.73 20.80
C ASP A 96 -3.79 3.90 19.55
N ASP A 97 -4.73 3.70 18.62
CA ASP A 97 -4.52 2.92 17.41
C ASP A 97 -3.82 3.75 16.33
N THR A 98 -2.87 3.11 15.64
CA THR A 98 -2.14 3.69 14.50
C THR A 98 -2.26 2.78 13.29
N TYR A 99 -2.64 3.34 12.14
CA TYR A 99 -2.80 2.63 10.88
C TYR A 99 -1.87 3.23 9.82
N PHE A 100 -1.05 2.39 9.19
CA PHE A 100 -0.20 2.79 8.08
C PHE A 100 -0.90 2.47 6.76
N LEU A 101 -1.58 3.47 6.18
CA LEU A 101 -2.26 3.31 4.89
C LEU A 101 -1.28 3.25 3.72
N TYR A 102 -0.14 3.95 3.88
CA TYR A 102 1.00 3.90 2.97
C TYR A 102 2.29 3.95 3.77
N ASN A 103 3.28 3.14 3.40
CA ASN A 103 4.58 3.07 4.05
C ASN A 103 5.62 2.52 3.06
N ASN A 104 6.07 3.34 2.11
CA ASN A 104 6.94 2.88 1.04
C ASN A 104 7.83 4.00 0.46
N TYR A 105 8.88 3.60 -0.25
CA TYR A 105 9.69 4.50 -1.05
C TYR A 105 9.01 4.84 -2.37
N LEU A 106 9.00 6.13 -2.72
CA LEU A 106 8.39 6.62 -3.94
C LEU A 106 9.26 7.71 -4.57
N SER A 107 9.66 7.47 -5.83
CA SER A 107 10.16 8.52 -6.71
C SER A 107 8.99 9.19 -7.41
N GLY A 108 8.39 10.18 -6.75
CA GLY A 108 7.17 10.80 -7.26
C GLY A 108 6.46 11.67 -6.23
N LYS A 109 5.19 11.95 -6.49
CA LYS A 109 4.32 12.69 -5.58
C LYS A 109 3.24 11.77 -5.03
N LEU A 110 2.93 11.95 -3.76
CA LEU A 110 1.77 11.34 -3.13
C LEU A 110 0.79 12.45 -2.74
N LYS A 111 -0.49 12.25 -3.04
CA LYS A 111 -1.57 13.16 -2.66
C LYS A 111 -2.70 12.36 -2.05
N PHE A 112 -3.38 12.92 -1.05
CA PHE A 112 -4.59 12.32 -0.54
C PHE A 112 -5.70 13.34 -0.31
N TRP A 113 -6.94 12.85 -0.30
CA TRP A 113 -8.13 13.65 0.03
C TRP A 113 -9.22 12.75 0.61
N ILE A 114 -10.28 13.38 1.14
CA ILE A 114 -11.45 12.68 1.66
C ILE A 114 -12.55 12.69 0.61
N GLU A 115 -13.11 11.51 0.34
CA GLU A 115 -14.30 11.34 -0.47
C GLU A 115 -15.48 10.90 0.41
N ASN A 116 -16.60 11.61 0.31
CA ASN A 116 -17.84 11.22 0.97
C ASN A 116 -18.56 10.15 0.14
N ARG A 117 -18.72 8.93 0.67
CA ARG A 117 -19.38 7.79 0.02
C ARG A 117 -20.69 7.44 0.73
N GLY A 118 -21.57 8.43 0.87
CA GLY A 118 -22.83 8.27 1.59
C GLY A 118 -22.62 8.23 3.10
N SER A 119 -22.89 7.08 3.73
CA SER A 119 -22.78 6.91 5.18
C SER A 119 -21.35 6.71 5.69
N HIS A 120 -20.37 6.56 4.80
CA HIS A 120 -18.96 6.40 5.17
C HIS A 120 -18.09 7.36 4.36
N LYS A 121 -16.90 7.66 4.89
CA LYS A 121 -15.87 8.40 4.16
C LYS A 121 -14.74 7.47 3.73
N ALA A 122 -14.11 7.81 2.62
CA ALA A 122 -12.92 7.13 2.16
C ALA A 122 -11.76 8.14 2.11
N ILE A 123 -10.59 7.70 2.56
CA ILE A 123 -9.34 8.37 2.22
C ILE A 123 -8.96 7.88 0.83
N VAL A 124 -8.79 8.78 -0.12
CA VAL A 124 -8.31 8.45 -1.46
C VAL A 124 -6.87 8.89 -1.56
N LEU A 125 -6.01 7.99 -2.04
CA LEU A 125 -4.58 8.19 -2.22
C LEU A 125 -4.24 8.09 -3.70
N LEU A 126 -3.54 9.08 -4.21
CA LEU A 126 -3.02 9.11 -5.57
C LEU A 126 -1.49 9.10 -5.53
N GLU A 127 -0.91 8.05 -6.09
CA GLU A 127 0.52 7.91 -6.34
C GLU A 127 0.82 8.36 -7.79
N GLU A 128 1.59 9.45 -7.91
CA GLU A 128 2.11 9.99 -9.16
C GLU A 128 3.63 9.73 -9.23
N GLY A 129 4.01 8.49 -9.51
CA GLY A 129 5.41 8.05 -9.58
C GLY A 129 5.83 7.61 -10.97
N LYS A 130 6.37 6.39 -11.06
CA LYS A 130 6.69 5.75 -12.35
C LYS A 130 5.45 5.50 -13.20
N GLY A 131 4.31 5.32 -12.55
CA GLY A 131 2.98 5.26 -13.15
C GLY A 131 1.95 5.87 -12.22
N LEU A 132 0.72 5.92 -12.68
CA LEU A 132 -0.41 6.43 -11.90
C LEU A 132 -1.14 5.28 -11.20
N ARG A 133 -1.30 5.39 -9.88
CA ARG A 133 -2.05 4.43 -9.06
C ARG A 133 -2.95 5.19 -8.09
N MET A 134 -4.18 4.71 -7.93
CA MET A 134 -5.16 5.27 -7.01
C MET A 134 -5.71 4.17 -6.11
N ASP A 135 -5.65 4.37 -4.79
CA ASP A 135 -6.24 3.49 -3.79
C ASP A 135 -7.26 4.28 -2.96
N SER A 136 -8.33 3.62 -2.53
CA SER A 136 -9.21 4.13 -1.48
C SER A 136 -9.17 3.25 -0.25
N PHE A 137 -9.27 3.90 0.92
CA PHE A 137 -9.25 3.29 2.23
C PHE A 137 -10.52 3.66 2.98
N THR A 138 -11.28 2.67 3.41
CA THR A 138 -12.49 2.87 4.21
C THR A 138 -12.35 2.16 5.55
N LEU A 139 -12.64 2.86 6.65
CA LEU A 139 -12.67 2.26 7.98
C LEU A 139 -14.00 1.52 8.15
N ASN A 140 -13.94 0.23 8.45
CA ASN A 140 -15.13 -0.59 8.68
C ASN A 140 -15.53 -0.60 10.16
N SER A 141 -16.70 -1.19 10.45
CA SER A 141 -17.25 -1.28 11.81
C SER A 141 -16.40 -2.12 12.79
N ALA A 142 -15.49 -2.94 12.28
CA ALA A 142 -14.52 -3.69 13.08
C ALA A 142 -13.24 -2.88 13.34
N LYS A 143 -13.23 -1.58 13.03
CA LYS A 143 -12.08 -0.67 13.13
C LYS A 143 -10.86 -1.19 12.36
N VAL A 144 -11.10 -1.70 11.15
CA VAL A 144 -10.06 -2.15 10.21
C VAL A 144 -10.22 -1.36 8.93
N PHE A 145 -9.11 -0.86 8.37
CA PHE A 145 -9.14 -0.22 7.07
C PHE A 145 -9.19 -1.28 5.96
N GLU A 146 -10.11 -1.09 5.02
CA GLU A 146 -10.19 -1.86 3.78
C GLU A 146 -9.63 -1.01 2.65
N ARG A 147 -8.52 -1.47 2.07
CA ARG A 147 -7.91 -0.87 0.89
C ARG A 147 -8.49 -1.50 -0.38
N ARG A 148 -8.95 -0.65 -1.28
CA ARG A 148 -9.33 -1.01 -2.65
C ARG A 148 -8.46 -0.24 -3.64
N MET A 149 -7.90 -0.94 -4.62
CA MET A 149 -7.24 -0.29 -5.75
C MET A 149 -8.31 0.17 -6.73
N ASP A 150 -8.47 1.47 -6.89
CA ASP A 150 -9.46 2.07 -7.79
C ASP A 150 -8.90 2.23 -9.21
N TYR A 151 -7.58 2.40 -9.33
CA TYR A 151 -6.90 2.52 -10.62
C TYR A 151 -5.42 2.10 -10.53
N ASN A 152 -4.92 1.45 -11.58
CA ASN A 152 -3.51 1.18 -11.77
C ASN A 152 -3.18 1.19 -13.26
N GLN A 153 -2.30 2.10 -13.67
CA GLN A 153 -1.90 2.25 -15.06
C GLN A 153 -1.33 0.96 -15.65
N TYR A 154 -0.63 0.15 -14.86
CA TYR A 154 0.06 -1.04 -15.34
C TYR A 154 -0.85 -2.27 -15.50
N ASP A 155 -2.02 -2.30 -14.87
CA ASP A 155 -2.98 -3.40 -15.02
C ASP A 155 -3.73 -3.33 -16.37
N SER A 156 -3.60 -2.23 -17.11
CA SER A 156 -4.23 -2.03 -18.42
C SER A 156 -3.47 -2.64 -19.60
N VAL A 157 -2.25 -3.17 -19.40
CA VAL A 157 -1.44 -3.73 -20.49
C VAL A 157 -1.63 -5.24 -20.60
N LEU A 158 -2.75 -5.67 -21.20
CA LEU A 158 -2.84 -6.99 -21.81
C LEU A 158 -1.98 -7.02 -23.08
N VAL A 159 -0.69 -7.39 -22.95
CA VAL A 159 0.10 -7.76 -24.13
C VAL A 159 -0.46 -9.07 -24.67
N LYS A 160 -1.39 -9.00 -25.63
CA LYS A 160 -1.67 -10.14 -26.52
C LYS A 160 -0.44 -10.33 -27.41
N SER A 161 0.51 -11.14 -26.99
CA SER A 161 1.57 -11.60 -27.89
C SER A 161 0.94 -12.56 -28.92
N SER A 162 0.53 -12.04 -30.08
CA SER A 162 0.29 -12.89 -31.24
C SER A 162 1.63 -13.19 -31.90
N THR A 163 2.41 -14.08 -31.30
CA THR A 163 3.60 -14.60 -31.96
C THR A 163 3.18 -15.75 -32.87
N THR A 164 2.79 -15.41 -34.10
CA THR A 164 2.69 -16.40 -35.17
C THR A 164 4.08 -16.48 -35.82
N PHE A 165 4.86 -17.49 -35.46
CA PHE A 165 6.05 -17.83 -36.23
C PHE A 165 5.61 -18.38 -37.59
N LYS A 166 6.13 -17.80 -38.67
CA LYS A 166 6.08 -18.37 -40.03
C LYS A 166 7.38 -19.11 -40.31
#